data_AF-A0A9E5RE91-F1
#
_entry.id   AF-A0A9E5RE91-F1
#
_cell.length_a   1.000
_cell.length_b   1.000
_cell.length_c   1.000
_cell.angle_alpha   90.00
_cell.angle_beta   90.00
_cell.angle_gamma   90.00
#
_symmetry.space_group_name_H-M   'P 1'
#
loop_
_entity.id
_entity.type
_entity.pdbx_description
1 polymer ?
#
loop_
_entity_poly.entity_id
_entity_poly.type
_entity_poly.pdbx_seq_one_letter_code
_entity_poly.pdbx_strand_id
1 'polypeptide(L)'
;MSESSRKKLTISRDEIRALYAQGEDAVIALVEGLLERTTVLEERVEALENQISKNSRNSSKAPSSDGFKPRVKSQRRKSERSSGGQPGHPGATLEWSEEVHHVEQHSITACSVCGQSLSDVAVAAWDLRQVRDMAPIQLTVTEHQAEVKCCPQCQTLNRGEFPPHVNSGVQYGASLKRLMVYLLRFNRLRCCTATRRECGLKVSSGGYMLPVPMA
;
A
#
# COMPACT_ATOMS: atom_id res chain seq x y z
N MET A 1 -8.30 -10.33 -40.06
CA MET A 1 -9.25 -11.42 -39.77
C MET A 1 -9.11 -12.44 -40.87
N SER A 2 -8.26 -13.45 -40.67
CA SER A 2 -8.02 -14.50 -41.66
C SER A 2 -8.91 -15.68 -41.33
N GLU A 3 -9.98 -15.82 -42.10
CA GLU A 3 -10.94 -16.92 -42.03
C GLU A 3 -10.26 -18.17 -42.59
N SER A 4 -9.53 -18.88 -41.71
CA SER A 4 -8.86 -20.14 -42.07
C SER A 4 -9.92 -21.22 -42.23
N SER A 5 -10.32 -21.40 -43.49
CA SER A 5 -11.24 -22.41 -44.00
C SER A 5 -11.04 -23.77 -43.31
N ARG A 6 -11.97 -24.16 -42.44
CA ARG A 6 -12.05 -25.51 -41.84
C ARG A 6 -12.30 -26.52 -42.96
N LYS A 7 -11.23 -27.12 -43.51
CA LYS A 7 -11.37 -28.34 -44.32
C LYS A 7 -11.93 -29.44 -43.41
N LYS A 8 -13.23 -29.73 -43.52
CA LYS A 8 -13.82 -30.92 -42.91
C LYS A 8 -13.22 -32.13 -43.61
N LEU A 9 -12.44 -32.92 -42.87
CA LEU A 9 -12.06 -34.26 -43.28
C LEU A 9 -13.33 -35.11 -43.24
N THR A 10 -13.91 -35.36 -44.41
CA THR A 10 -15.06 -36.23 -44.58
C THR A 10 -14.65 -37.33 -45.52
N ILE A 11 -14.46 -38.54 -44.98
CA ILE A 11 -14.29 -39.74 -45.79
C ILE A 11 -15.68 -40.18 -46.26
N SER A 12 -15.83 -40.40 -47.56
CA SER A 12 -17.09 -40.83 -48.14
C SER A 12 -17.30 -42.33 -47.90
N ARG A 13 -18.57 -42.77 -47.90
CA ARG A 13 -18.91 -44.19 -47.71
C ARG A 13 -18.33 -45.10 -48.79
N ASP A 14 -18.18 -44.58 -50.00
CA ASP A 14 -17.63 -45.35 -51.13
C ASP A 14 -16.11 -45.49 -51.03
N GLU A 15 -15.40 -44.51 -50.48
CA GLU A 15 -13.98 -44.61 -50.14
C GLU A 15 -13.72 -45.64 -49.03
N ILE A 16 -14.60 -45.69 -48.01
CA ILE A 16 -14.51 -46.72 -46.95
C ILE A 16 -14.70 -48.13 -47.54
N ARG A 17 -15.68 -48.29 -48.45
CA ARG A 17 -15.92 -49.58 -49.14
C ARG A 17 -14.74 -49.98 -50.03
N ALA A 18 -14.13 -49.02 -50.72
CA ALA A 18 -12.94 -49.26 -51.53
C ALA A 18 -11.72 -49.68 -50.70
N LEU A 19 -11.55 -49.14 -49.49
CA LEU A 19 -10.50 -49.56 -48.55
C LEU A 19 -10.78 -50.95 -47.97
N TYR A 20 -12.05 -51.26 -47.67
CA TYR A 20 -12.43 -52.61 -47.22
C TYR A 20 -12.15 -53.68 -48.30
N ALA A 21 -12.31 -53.34 -49.58
CA ALA A 21 -12.00 -54.24 -50.70
C ALA A 21 -10.49 -54.48 -50.88
N GLN A 22 -9.61 -53.65 -50.30
CA GLN A 22 -8.15 -53.80 -50.36
C GLN A 22 -7.59 -54.78 -49.33
N GLY A 23 -8.43 -55.25 -48.40
CA GLY A 23 -8.06 -56.25 -47.38
C GLY A 23 -7.95 -55.68 -45.97
N GLU A 24 -7.69 -56.57 -45.01
CA GLU A 24 -7.67 -56.28 -43.58
C GLU A 24 -6.58 -55.26 -43.20
N ASP A 25 -5.37 -55.40 -43.76
CA ASP A 25 -4.22 -54.53 -43.47
C ASP A 25 -4.51 -53.04 -43.78
N ALA A 26 -5.26 -52.77 -44.85
CA ALA A 26 -5.63 -51.41 -45.24
C ALA A 26 -6.61 -50.76 -44.26
N VAL A 27 -7.49 -51.57 -43.66
CA VAL A 27 -8.44 -51.12 -42.63
C VAL A 27 -7.71 -50.88 -41.32
N ILE A 28 -6.80 -51.78 -40.92
CA ILE A 28 -5.98 -51.63 -39.71
C ILE A 28 -5.16 -50.33 -39.79
N ALA A 29 -4.45 -50.11 -40.90
CA ALA A 29 -3.64 -48.90 -41.10
C ALA A 29 -4.47 -47.61 -41.04
N LEU A 30 -5.70 -47.61 -41.57
CA LEU A 30 -6.60 -46.48 -41.46
C LEU A 30 -7.02 -46.23 -40.00
N VAL A 31 -7.39 -47.28 -39.27
CA VAL A 31 -7.83 -47.19 -37.87
C VAL A 31 -6.70 -46.69 -36.97
N GLU A 32 -5.50 -47.25 -37.12
CA GLU A 32 -4.31 -46.81 -36.38
C GLU A 32 -3.99 -45.32 -36.65
N GLY A 33 -4.01 -44.91 -37.92
CA GLY A 33 -3.77 -43.51 -38.30
C GLY A 33 -4.87 -42.55 -37.83
N LEU A 34 -6.11 -43.02 -37.67
CA LEU A 34 -7.19 -42.24 -37.08
C LEU A 34 -7.03 -42.12 -35.55
N LEU A 35 -6.66 -43.21 -34.88
CA LEU A 35 -6.41 -43.22 -33.44
C LEU A 35 -5.26 -42.29 -33.04
N GLU A 36 -4.14 -42.33 -33.77
CA GLU A 36 -3.00 -41.43 -33.55
C GLU A 36 -3.39 -39.96 -33.75
N ARG A 37 -4.22 -39.66 -34.74
CA ARG A 37 -4.72 -38.28 -34.94
C ARG A 37 -5.66 -37.85 -33.83
N THR A 38 -6.51 -38.75 -33.32
CA THR A 38 -7.39 -38.41 -32.20
C THR A 38 -6.61 -38.14 -30.93
N THR A 39 -5.59 -38.93 -30.61
CA THR A 39 -4.78 -38.70 -29.41
C THR A 39 -4.02 -37.37 -29.50
N VAL A 40 -3.40 -37.06 -30.64
CA VAL A 40 -2.71 -35.78 -30.85
C VAL A 40 -3.68 -34.59 -30.76
N LEU A 41 -4.90 -34.74 -31.26
CA LEU A 41 -5.92 -33.69 -31.16
C LEU A 41 -6.42 -33.51 -29.73
N GLU A 42 -6.64 -34.59 -28.99
CA GLU A 42 -7.05 -34.58 -27.58
C GLU A 42 -6.00 -33.90 -26.71
N GLU A 43 -4.73 -34.28 -26.85
CA GLU A 43 -3.61 -33.64 -26.14
C GLU A 43 -3.51 -32.14 -26.44
N ARG A 44 -3.74 -31.76 -27.70
CA ARG A 44 -3.71 -30.36 -28.11
C ARG A 44 -4.90 -29.58 -27.57
N VAL A 45 -6.08 -30.17 -27.52
CA VAL A 45 -7.27 -29.56 -26.91
C VAL A 45 -7.02 -29.36 -25.42
N GLU A 46 -6.55 -30.39 -24.71
CA GLU A 46 -6.24 -30.30 -23.29
C GLU A 46 -5.18 -29.22 -23.00
N ALA A 47 -4.12 -29.15 -23.81
CA ALA A 47 -3.10 -28.12 -23.68
C ALA A 47 -3.66 -26.70 -23.89
N LEU A 48 -4.55 -26.51 -24.87
CA LEU A 48 -5.20 -25.22 -25.13
C LEU A 48 -6.19 -24.84 -24.03
N GLU A 49 -6.99 -25.79 -23.55
CA GLU A 49 -7.91 -25.59 -22.42
C GLU A 49 -7.13 -25.23 -21.14
N ASN A 50 -6.02 -25.91 -20.88
CA ASN A 50 -5.10 -25.61 -19.79
C ASN A 50 -4.39 -24.25 -19.93
N GLN A 51 -4.24 -23.71 -21.15
CA GLN A 51 -3.73 -22.36 -21.36
C GLN A 51 -4.80 -21.30 -21.07
N ILE A 52 -6.06 -21.56 -21.43
CA ILE A 52 -7.19 -20.65 -21.20
C ILE A 52 -7.59 -20.63 -19.72
N SER A 53 -7.53 -21.76 -19.03
CA SER A 53 -7.93 -21.88 -17.61
C SER A 53 -6.90 -21.30 -16.61
N LYS A 54 -5.71 -20.91 -17.08
CA LYS A 54 -4.70 -20.24 -16.26
C LYS A 54 -5.08 -18.79 -16.02
N ASN A 55 -5.43 -18.48 -14.78
CA ASN A 55 -5.67 -17.13 -14.30
C ASN A 55 -4.67 -16.79 -13.18
N SER A 56 -4.60 -15.50 -12.80
CA SER A 56 -3.71 -15.03 -11.72
C SER A 56 -4.00 -15.62 -10.33
N ARG A 57 -5.03 -16.45 -10.20
CA ARG A 57 -5.45 -17.11 -8.94
C ARG A 57 -4.91 -18.53 -8.81
N ASN A 58 -4.60 -19.22 -9.91
CA ASN A 58 -4.12 -20.61 -9.89
C ASN A 58 -2.72 -20.82 -10.50
N SER A 59 -2.16 -19.80 -11.13
CA SER A 59 -0.82 -19.86 -11.72
C SER A 59 -0.05 -18.65 -11.21
N SER A 60 1.18 -18.86 -10.75
CA SER A 60 2.11 -17.88 -10.16
C SER A 60 2.51 -16.75 -11.13
N LYS A 61 1.67 -16.44 -12.12
CA LYS A 61 1.79 -15.33 -13.05
C LYS A 61 1.45 -14.03 -12.31
N ALA A 62 2.26 -13.01 -12.52
CA ALA A 62 1.98 -11.68 -11.99
C ALA A 62 0.63 -11.17 -12.54
N PRO A 63 -0.17 -10.46 -11.73
CA PRO A 63 -1.48 -9.92 -12.16
C PRO A 63 -1.38 -8.91 -13.32
N SER A 64 -0.17 -8.47 -13.68
CA SER A 64 0.11 -7.64 -14.86
C SER A 64 0.11 -8.41 -16.19
N SER A 65 0.12 -9.75 -16.15
CA SER A 65 0.13 -10.62 -17.34
C SER A 65 -1.28 -11.05 -17.79
N ASP A 66 -2.29 -10.86 -16.95
CA ASP A 66 -3.68 -10.83 -17.40
C ASP A 66 -3.83 -9.58 -18.29
N GLY A 67 -3.92 -9.75 -19.61
CA GLY A 67 -4.00 -8.64 -20.57
C GLY A 67 -4.99 -7.54 -20.16
N PHE A 68 -4.74 -6.31 -20.62
CA PHE A 68 -5.50 -5.11 -20.23
C PHE A 68 -7.01 -5.34 -20.22
N LYS A 69 -7.56 -5.65 -19.04
CA LYS A 69 -9.02 -5.65 -18.84
C LYS A 69 -9.51 -4.25 -19.20
N PRO A 70 -10.63 -4.12 -19.95
CA PRO A 70 -11.14 -2.82 -20.32
C PRO A 70 -11.27 -1.99 -19.06
N ARG A 71 -10.60 -0.83 -19.06
CA ARG A 71 -10.53 0.09 -17.92
C ARG A 71 -11.96 0.32 -17.46
N VAL A 72 -12.29 -0.14 -16.25
CA VAL A 72 -13.63 0.00 -15.69
C VAL A 72 -13.99 1.48 -15.77
N LYS A 73 -14.95 1.82 -16.63
CA LYS A 73 -15.36 3.22 -16.81
C LYS A 73 -15.89 3.68 -15.47
N SER A 74 -15.35 4.81 -14.98
CA SER A 74 -15.80 5.43 -13.75
C SER A 74 -17.32 5.59 -13.80
N GLN A 75 -18.03 4.91 -12.90
CA GLN A 75 -19.48 5.10 -12.71
C GLN A 75 -19.80 6.46 -12.08
N ARG A 76 -18.77 7.19 -11.60
CA ARG A 76 -18.93 8.53 -11.06
C ARG A 76 -19.40 9.47 -12.17
N ARG A 77 -20.60 10.01 -12.01
CA ARG A 77 -21.09 11.11 -12.84
C ARG A 77 -20.12 12.28 -12.76
N LYS A 78 -19.86 12.94 -13.90
CA LYS A 78 -19.00 14.11 -13.96
C LYS A 78 -19.63 15.19 -13.07
N SER A 79 -18.90 15.62 -12.05
CA SER A 79 -19.36 16.69 -11.16
C SER A 79 -19.37 17.99 -11.94
N GLU A 80 -20.48 18.72 -11.93
CA GLU A 80 -20.58 20.09 -12.45
C GLU A 80 -19.93 21.11 -11.49
N ARG A 81 -19.63 20.71 -10.25
CA ARG A 81 -18.91 21.56 -9.31
C ARG A 81 -17.46 21.75 -9.79
N SER A 82 -17.05 23.02 -9.89
CA SER A 82 -15.66 23.41 -10.11
C SER A 82 -14.75 22.82 -9.04
N SER A 83 -13.54 22.42 -9.43
CA SER A 83 -12.50 22.02 -8.49
C SER A 83 -12.08 23.23 -7.64
N GLY A 84 -12.36 23.19 -6.34
CA GLY A 84 -12.05 24.27 -5.40
C GLY A 84 -13.14 24.43 -4.34
N GLY A 85 -12.92 25.37 -3.40
CA GLY A 85 -13.97 25.81 -2.48
C GLY A 85 -15.17 26.33 -3.26
N GLN A 86 -16.39 25.99 -2.84
CA GLN A 86 -17.59 26.54 -3.47
C GLN A 86 -17.60 28.07 -3.36
N PRO A 87 -18.04 28.78 -4.41
CA PRO A 87 -18.22 30.23 -4.35
C PRO A 87 -19.17 30.58 -3.20
N GLY A 88 -18.74 31.51 -2.33
CA GLY A 88 -19.49 31.93 -1.14
C GLY A 88 -19.10 31.26 0.17
N HIS A 89 -18.15 30.31 0.19
CA HIS A 89 -17.60 29.86 1.47
C HIS A 89 -16.78 30.99 2.12
N PRO A 90 -17.07 31.37 3.37
CA PRO A 90 -16.21 32.30 4.11
C PRO A 90 -14.84 31.65 4.26
N GLY A 91 -13.79 32.34 3.78
CA GLY A 91 -12.43 31.93 4.05
C GLY A 91 -12.15 32.03 5.56
N ALA A 92 -11.53 31.00 6.12
CA ALA A 92 -11.01 31.05 7.48
C ALA A 92 -9.51 31.27 7.40
N THR A 93 -9.05 32.43 7.88
CA THR A 93 -7.62 32.71 8.07
C THR A 93 -7.23 32.32 9.49
N LEU A 94 -5.99 31.87 9.70
CA LEU A 94 -5.47 31.61 11.04
C LEU A 94 -5.51 32.90 11.88
N GLU A 95 -6.09 32.81 13.07
CA GLU A 95 -6.14 33.92 14.02
C GLU A 95 -4.76 34.20 14.63
N TRP A 96 -4.58 35.38 15.21
CA TRP A 96 -3.36 35.73 15.94
C TRP A 96 -3.32 35.01 17.29
N SER A 97 -2.14 34.56 17.73
CA SER A 97 -1.94 34.00 19.08
C SER A 97 -1.53 35.11 20.05
N GLU A 98 -2.18 35.21 21.21
CA GLU A 98 -1.74 36.13 22.26
C GLU A 98 -0.52 35.58 23.01
N GLU A 99 -0.42 34.26 23.15
CA GLU A 99 0.70 33.58 23.79
C GLU A 99 1.75 33.17 22.74
N VAL A 100 2.99 33.61 22.94
CA VAL A 100 4.15 33.28 22.08
C VAL A 100 5.27 32.65 22.91
N HIS A 101 5.81 31.54 22.41
CA HIS A 101 6.86 30.79 23.10
C HIS A 101 8.25 31.44 22.94
N HIS A 102 8.49 32.12 21.83
CA HIS A 102 9.77 32.75 21.50
C HIS A 102 9.55 34.00 20.63
N VAL A 103 10.38 35.02 20.81
CA VAL A 103 10.35 36.26 20.02
C VAL A 103 11.73 36.48 19.39
N GLU A 104 11.79 36.46 18.06
CA GLU A 104 12.98 36.83 17.29
C GLU A 104 12.84 38.28 16.82
N GLN A 105 13.73 39.16 17.29
CA GLN A 105 13.76 40.55 16.86
C GLN A 105 14.78 40.73 15.74
N HIS A 106 14.36 41.37 14.66
CA HIS A 106 15.22 41.73 13.53
C HIS A 106 15.46 43.23 13.54
N SER A 107 16.66 43.66 13.94
CA SER A 107 17.04 45.08 13.98
C SER A 107 17.54 45.58 12.63
N ILE A 108 17.37 46.88 12.40
CA ILE A 108 17.87 47.57 11.21
C ILE A 108 18.96 48.53 11.67
N THR A 109 20.15 48.42 11.07
CA THR A 109 21.32 49.23 11.45
C THR A 109 21.64 50.33 10.45
N ALA A 110 21.09 50.29 9.24
CA ALA A 110 21.36 51.27 8.20
C ALA A 110 20.12 51.55 7.35
N CYS A 111 20.01 52.79 6.88
CA CYS A 111 18.98 53.18 5.92
C CYS A 111 19.23 52.51 4.57
N SER A 112 18.20 51.89 4.00
CA SER A 112 18.28 51.21 2.69
C SER A 112 18.53 52.16 1.50
N VAL A 113 18.27 53.47 1.67
CA VAL A 113 18.40 54.46 0.59
C VAL A 113 19.73 55.21 0.66
N CYS A 114 20.07 55.79 1.82
CA CYS A 114 21.27 56.63 1.96
C CYS A 114 22.41 55.94 2.75
N GLY A 115 22.19 54.76 3.32
CA GLY A 115 23.20 54.04 4.09
C GLY A 115 23.51 54.64 5.48
N GLN A 116 22.85 55.72 5.88
CA GLN A 116 23.07 56.32 7.20
C GLN A 116 22.73 55.35 8.33
N SER A 117 23.56 55.35 9.37
CA SER A 117 23.38 54.50 10.55
C SER A 117 22.05 54.79 11.25
N LEU A 118 21.32 53.72 11.57
CA LEU A 118 20.07 53.73 12.33
C LEU A 118 20.23 53.06 13.71
N SER A 119 21.44 52.64 14.08
CA SER A 119 21.70 51.89 15.32
C SER A 119 21.24 52.63 16.59
N ASP A 120 21.33 53.96 16.59
CA ASP A 120 20.96 54.81 17.74
C ASP A 120 19.58 55.48 17.55
N VAL A 121 18.87 55.16 16.47
CA VAL A 121 17.54 55.72 16.19
C VAL A 121 16.49 54.90 16.91
N ALA A 122 15.58 55.57 17.63
CA ALA A 122 14.49 54.91 18.33
C ALA A 122 13.53 54.19 17.36
N VAL A 123 13.07 53.00 17.75
CA VAL A 123 12.08 52.22 16.97
C VAL A 123 10.75 52.96 16.94
N ALA A 124 10.26 53.27 15.73
CA ALA A 124 8.99 53.97 15.56
C ALA A 124 7.76 53.05 15.66
N ALA A 125 7.86 51.82 15.13
CA ALA A 125 6.81 50.82 15.16
C ALA A 125 7.41 49.41 14.90
N TRP A 126 6.66 48.38 15.27
CA TRP A 126 7.02 46.99 14.99
C TRP A 126 6.08 46.39 13.95
N ASP A 127 6.63 45.77 12.90
CA ASP A 127 5.88 44.90 11.99
C ASP A 127 5.97 43.46 12.52
N LEU A 128 4.84 42.88 12.92
CA LEU A 128 4.79 41.59 13.60
C LEU A 128 4.32 40.49 12.65
N ARG A 129 4.98 39.32 12.73
CA ARG A 129 4.57 38.10 12.01
C ARG A 129 4.66 36.90 12.94
N GLN A 130 3.70 35.99 12.87
CA GLN A 130 3.70 34.75 13.65
C GLN A 130 3.88 33.52 12.77
N VAL A 131 4.88 32.71 13.10
CA VAL A 131 5.09 31.39 12.53
C VAL A 131 4.65 30.37 13.57
N ARG A 132 3.65 29.54 13.22
CA ARG A 132 3.21 28.41 14.05
C ARG A 132 3.88 27.16 13.51
N ASP A 133 4.85 26.65 14.26
CA ASP A 133 5.56 25.42 13.92
C ASP A 133 5.40 24.38 15.03
N MET A 134 5.58 23.12 14.66
CA MET A 134 5.56 22.00 15.59
C MET A 134 6.99 21.72 16.08
N ALA A 135 7.16 21.59 17.38
CA ALA A 135 8.43 21.15 17.94
C ALA A 135 8.84 19.79 17.33
N PRO A 136 10.15 19.53 17.14
CA PRO A 136 10.61 18.26 16.60
C PRO A 136 10.05 17.07 17.39
N ILE A 137 9.47 16.09 16.68
CA ILE A 137 8.96 14.87 17.32
C ILE A 137 10.15 14.02 17.76
N GLN A 138 10.43 14.00 19.07
CA GLN A 138 11.50 13.20 19.66
C GLN A 138 10.95 11.91 20.27
N LEU A 139 11.68 10.81 20.07
CA LEU A 139 11.38 9.54 20.71
C LEU A 139 11.93 9.53 22.14
N THR A 140 11.05 9.39 23.12
CA THR A 140 11.41 9.12 24.51
C THR A 140 11.28 7.62 24.79
N VAL A 141 12.31 7.02 25.38
CA VAL A 141 12.29 5.62 25.83
C VAL A 141 12.29 5.59 27.34
N THR A 142 11.27 4.96 27.93
CA THR A 142 11.17 4.76 29.38
C THR A 142 11.40 3.29 29.68
N GLU A 143 12.42 2.98 30.46
CA GLU A 143 12.68 1.64 30.96
C GLU A 143 11.90 1.42 32.28
N HIS A 144 11.05 0.40 32.31
CA HIS A 144 10.35 0.00 33.53
C HIS A 144 11.14 -1.13 34.19
N GLN A 145 11.65 -0.88 35.39
CA GLN A 145 12.39 -1.86 36.18
C GLN A 145 11.54 -2.34 37.36
N ALA A 146 11.56 -3.65 37.61
CA ALA A 146 10.91 -4.27 38.75
C ALA A 146 11.96 -5.00 39.58
N GLU A 147 12.01 -4.73 40.88
CA GLU A 147 12.89 -5.46 41.79
C GLU A 147 12.48 -6.94 41.85
N VAL A 148 13.47 -7.81 42.01
CA VAL A 148 13.27 -9.23 42.32
C VAL A 148 14.06 -9.54 43.59
N LYS A 149 13.37 -9.99 44.64
CA LYS A 149 13.95 -10.26 45.96
C LYS A 149 13.62 -11.69 46.39
N CYS A 150 14.63 -12.40 46.88
CA CYS A 150 14.45 -13.70 47.49
C CYS A 150 14.10 -13.52 48.98
N CYS A 151 13.00 -14.11 49.44
CA CYS A 151 12.65 -14.10 50.85
C CYS A 151 13.67 -14.94 51.64
N PRO A 152 14.35 -14.38 52.66
CA PRO A 152 15.36 -15.13 53.41
C PRO A 152 14.76 -16.27 54.26
N GLN A 153 13.46 -16.22 54.56
CA GLN A 153 12.79 -17.19 55.42
C GLN A 153 12.24 -18.42 54.66
N CYS A 154 11.61 -18.20 53.49
CA CYS A 154 10.98 -19.27 52.71
C CYS A 154 11.58 -19.48 51.32
N GLN A 155 12.63 -18.72 50.97
CA GLN A 155 13.32 -18.76 49.67
C GLN A 155 12.43 -18.42 48.45
N THR A 156 11.19 -17.97 48.66
CA THR A 156 10.31 -17.54 47.58
C THR A 156 10.84 -16.26 46.92
N LEU A 157 10.90 -16.27 45.59
CA LEU A 157 11.19 -15.08 44.78
C LEU A 157 9.94 -14.21 44.68
N ASN A 158 10.08 -12.96 45.09
CA ASN A 158 9.06 -11.93 44.97
C ASN A 158 9.49 -10.92 43.92
N ARG A 159 8.56 -10.47 43.08
CA ARG A 159 8.82 -9.54 41.99
C ARG A 159 7.87 -8.34 42.06
N GLY A 160 8.39 -7.14 41.82
CA GLY A 160 7.58 -5.93 41.68
C GLY A 160 6.64 -6.02 40.46
N GLU A 161 5.43 -5.50 40.60
CA GLU A 161 4.45 -5.50 39.51
C GLU A 161 4.66 -4.31 38.57
N PHE A 162 4.48 -4.54 37.28
CA PHE A 162 4.46 -3.46 36.29
C PHE A 162 3.07 -2.83 36.19
N PRO A 163 2.97 -1.54 35.82
CA PRO A 163 1.68 -0.94 35.50
C PRO A 163 0.95 -1.71 34.39
N PRO A 164 -0.40 -1.74 34.38
CA PRO A 164 -1.18 -2.56 33.43
C PRO A 164 -0.90 -2.30 31.94
N HIS A 165 -0.42 -1.10 31.62
CA HIS A 165 -0.10 -0.71 30.24
C HIS A 165 1.29 -1.18 29.78
N VAL A 166 2.14 -1.70 30.67
CA VAL A 166 3.48 -2.25 30.38
C VAL A 166 3.39 -3.77 30.43
N ASN A 167 2.99 -4.37 29.32
CA ASN A 167 2.67 -5.80 29.25
C ASN A 167 3.59 -6.59 28.32
N SER A 168 4.54 -5.93 27.67
CA SER A 168 5.51 -6.54 26.76
C SER A 168 6.92 -6.02 27.05
N GLY A 169 7.95 -6.84 26.80
CA GLY A 169 9.34 -6.45 27.05
C GLY A 169 9.80 -5.22 26.26
N VAL A 170 9.30 -5.05 25.03
CA VAL A 170 9.45 -3.82 24.23
C VAL A 170 8.11 -3.52 23.58
N GLN A 171 7.62 -2.29 23.71
CA GLN A 171 6.32 -1.87 23.17
C GLN A 171 6.29 -0.40 22.79
N TYR A 172 5.47 -0.07 21.80
CA TYR A 172 5.22 1.33 21.44
C TYR A 172 4.29 2.01 22.45
N GLY A 173 4.65 3.22 22.87
CA GLY A 173 3.82 4.09 23.70
C GLY A 173 2.56 4.59 22.98
N ALA A 174 1.60 5.10 23.75
CA ALA A 174 0.29 5.53 23.23
C ALA A 174 0.40 6.65 22.17
N SER A 175 1.25 7.66 22.41
CA SER A 175 1.45 8.78 21.48
C SER A 175 2.01 8.31 20.13
N LEU A 176 3.00 7.42 20.16
CA LEU A 176 3.57 6.85 18.94
C LEU A 176 2.53 6.00 18.20
N LYS A 177 1.79 5.12 18.90
CA LYS A 177 0.69 4.34 18.29
C LYS A 177 -0.34 5.23 17.59
N ARG A 178 -0.75 6.34 18.21
CA ARG A 178 -1.69 7.31 17.62
C ARG A 178 -1.12 7.93 16.33
N LEU A 179 0.14 8.36 16.36
CA LEU A 179 0.82 8.89 15.18
C LEU A 179 0.88 7.86 14.05
N MET A 180 1.20 6.60 14.36
CA MET A 180 1.25 5.54 13.36
C MET A 180 -0.11 5.28 12.69
N VAL A 181 -1.20 5.26 13.48
CA VAL A 181 -2.56 5.10 12.94
C VAL A 181 -2.95 6.29 12.06
N TYR A 182 -2.65 7.52 12.51
CA TYR A 182 -2.89 8.73 11.72
C TYR A 182 -2.15 8.67 10.38
N LEU A 183 -0.86 8.35 10.38
CA LEU A 183 -0.04 8.24 9.17
C LEU A 183 -0.54 7.12 8.25
N LEU A 184 -0.94 5.96 8.79
CA LEU A 184 -1.47 4.86 7.98
C LEU A 184 -2.79 5.23 7.28
N ARG A 185 -3.64 6.04 7.93
CA ARG A 185 -4.97 6.39 7.42
C ARG A 185 -4.93 7.50 6.39
N PHE A 186 -4.09 8.51 6.60
CA PHE A 186 -4.13 9.75 5.82
C PHE A 186 -2.95 9.92 4.86
N ASN A 187 -1.85 9.20 5.06
CA ASN A 187 -0.73 9.19 4.13
C ASN A 187 -0.76 7.90 3.30
N ARG A 188 -0.79 8.01 1.96
CA ARG A 188 -0.59 6.88 1.02
C ARG A 188 0.84 6.32 1.04
N LEU A 189 1.67 6.74 2.00
CA LEU A 189 3.03 6.28 2.20
C LEU A 189 3.01 5.03 3.07
N ARG A 190 3.79 4.01 2.69
CA ARG A 190 3.96 2.79 3.50
C ARG A 190 4.46 3.20 4.90
N CYS A 191 3.74 2.80 5.96
CA CYS A 191 3.98 3.20 7.36
C CYS A 191 5.46 3.14 7.79
N CYS A 192 6.22 2.14 7.32
CA CYS A 192 7.64 1.96 7.65
C CYS A 192 8.57 3.04 7.05
N THR A 193 8.14 3.74 6.00
CA THR A 193 8.95 4.79 5.34
C THR A 193 8.74 6.18 5.96
N ALA A 194 7.52 6.49 6.40
CA ALA A 194 7.18 7.79 7.00
C ALA A 194 7.74 7.94 8.43
N THR A 195 7.55 6.92 9.27
CA THR A 195 8.02 6.89 10.67
C THR A 195 9.53 7.02 10.83
N ARG A 196 10.31 6.50 9.87
CA ARG A 196 11.77 6.65 9.87
C ARG A 196 12.22 8.06 9.51
N ARG A 197 11.50 8.75 8.62
CA ARG A 197 11.84 10.10 8.16
C ARG A 197 11.41 11.17 9.17
N GLU A 198 10.25 10.99 9.79
CA GLU A 198 9.65 11.98 10.69
C GLU A 198 10.08 11.80 12.16
N CYS A 199 10.38 10.57 12.58
CA CYS A 199 10.70 10.26 13.99
C CYS A 199 12.03 9.51 14.18
N GLY A 200 12.79 9.28 13.11
CA GLY A 200 14.06 8.54 13.17
C GLY A 200 13.92 7.04 13.52
N LEU A 201 12.69 6.51 13.62
CA LEU A 201 12.43 5.18 14.14
C LEU A 201 12.52 4.10 13.05
N LYS A 202 13.26 3.02 13.29
CA LYS A 202 13.15 1.79 12.50
C LYS A 202 11.99 0.94 13.04
N VAL A 203 10.85 0.96 12.36
CA VAL A 203 9.69 0.10 12.69
C VAL A 203 10.03 -1.36 12.36
N SER A 204 9.89 -2.27 13.32
CA SER A 204 10.05 -3.70 13.05
C SER A 204 8.88 -4.23 12.20
N SER A 205 9.16 -5.18 11.32
CA SER A 205 8.20 -5.79 10.39
C SER A 205 7.22 -6.76 11.05
N GLY A 206 7.18 -6.83 12.39
CA GLY A 206 6.25 -7.67 13.14
C GLY A 206 4.82 -7.14 13.01
N GLY A 207 3.92 -7.98 12.50
CA GLY A 207 2.57 -7.62 12.10
C GLY A 207 1.77 -6.87 13.17
N TYR A 208 1.22 -5.72 12.77
CA TYR A 208 0.17 -5.03 13.51
C TYR A 208 -1.08 -5.90 13.51
N MET A 209 -1.29 -6.67 14.58
CA MET A 209 -2.61 -7.20 14.89
C MET A 209 -3.38 -6.08 15.58
N LEU A 210 -4.03 -5.22 14.78
CA LEU A 210 -5.03 -4.30 15.30
C LEU A 210 -6.17 -5.15 15.87
N PRO A 211 -6.59 -4.97 17.13
CA PRO A 211 -7.85 -5.53 17.58
C PRO A 211 -8.96 -4.86 16.77
N VAL A 212 -9.57 -5.62 15.86
CA VAL A 212 -10.82 -5.23 15.20
C VAL A 212 -11.87 -5.24 16.29
N PRO A 213 -12.55 -4.12 16.60
CA PRO A 213 -13.70 -4.18 17.49
C PRO A 213 -14.76 -5.06 16.80
N MET A 214 -15.12 -6.17 17.44
CA MET A 214 -16.28 -6.95 17.04
C MET A 214 -17.50 -6.07 17.30
N ALA A 215 -18.25 -5.79 16.23
CA ALA A 215 -19.59 -5.24 16.30
C ALA A 215 -20.58 -6.29 16.80
#